data_AF-A0A815R5P7-F1
#
_entry.id   AF-A0A815R5P7-F1
#
_cell.length_a   1.000
_cell.length_b   1.000
_cell.length_c   1.000
_cell.angle_alpha   90.00
_cell.angle_beta   90.00
_cell.angle_gamma   90.00
#
_symmetry.space_group_name_H-M   'P 1'
#
loop_
_entity.id
_entity.type
_entity.pdbx_description
1 polymer ?
#
loop_
_entity_poly.entity_id
_entity_poly.type
_entity_poly.pdbx_seq_one_letter_code
_entity_poly.pdbx_strand_id
1 'polypeptide(L)'
;MKDSTSTSSINRRRTTVAAVRFEQGAVAEPAQNNDSKPKIIYVRSLSRSTNFLQTFEETQKNIIYNWSGIHEIAREPQLVRPNNVNQLAQLVRTATSKLTVMGTGLSFEKLMSIQLDDPEAKLISMEHFQGLIEMRKETAVFGAAISVNDVIAILASHHRMLPCSPGVIGIQTLAGAISTGTHGQGIHQSSYSDIVRSLRVVLPSGKVVAIDEHTVDYPLQAFVTAMGTL
;
A
#
# COMPACT_ATOMS: atom_id res chain seq x y z
N MET A 1 23.03 44.00 11.40
CA MET A 1 23.79 42.73 11.43
C MET A 1 22.80 41.67 11.91
N LYS A 2 22.11 40.98 10.99
CA LYS A 2 22.46 39.64 10.52
C LYS A 2 22.85 38.71 11.68
N ASP A 3 21.94 37.83 12.07
CA ASP A 3 22.27 36.42 12.04
C ASP A 3 21.06 35.54 11.75
N SER A 4 21.33 34.52 10.96
CA SER A 4 20.42 33.70 10.17
C SER A 4 20.37 32.27 10.69
N THR A 5 19.15 31.70 10.71
CA THR A 5 18.80 30.30 10.40
C THR A 5 19.61 29.16 11.01
N SER A 6 18.92 28.30 11.77
CA SER A 6 19.03 26.85 11.58
C SER A 6 17.69 26.19 11.87
N THR A 7 16.82 26.18 10.86
CA THR A 7 15.66 25.28 10.81
C THR A 7 16.19 23.90 10.45
N SER A 8 16.32 23.03 11.44
CA SER A 8 16.58 21.61 11.27
C SER A 8 15.53 21.00 10.33
N SER A 9 15.95 20.63 9.12
CA SER A 9 15.14 19.88 8.17
C SER A 9 14.79 18.52 8.75
N ILE A 10 13.51 18.33 9.08
CA ILE A 10 12.96 17.01 9.43
C ILE A 10 13.09 16.13 8.19
N ASN A 11 14.09 15.26 8.20
CA ASN A 11 14.34 14.26 7.18
C ASN A 11 13.20 13.21 7.22
N ARG A 12 12.19 13.36 6.36
CA ARG A 12 11.01 12.48 6.29
C ARG A 12 11.30 11.21 5.46
N ARG A 13 12.20 10.37 5.95
CA ARG A 13 12.46 9.03 5.40
C ARG A 13 11.66 7.99 6.20
N ARG A 14 10.43 7.71 5.78
CA ARG A 14 9.59 6.69 6.44
C ARG A 14 8.71 6.01 5.40
N THR A 15 8.94 4.72 5.18
CA THR A 15 8.06 3.89 4.34
C THR A 15 8.32 2.43 4.68
N THR A 16 7.39 1.83 5.40
CA THR A 16 7.31 0.40 5.66
C THR A 16 6.64 -0.30 4.47
N VAL A 17 7.25 -1.36 3.97
CA VAL A 17 6.63 -2.24 2.98
C VAL A 17 6.60 -3.66 3.49
N ALA A 18 5.41 -4.23 3.69
CA ALA A 18 5.16 -5.50 4.37
C ALA A 18 4.93 -6.69 3.40
N ALA A 19 5.67 -7.80 3.56
CA ALA A 19 5.19 -9.13 3.12
C ALA A 19 4.52 -9.83 4.31
N VAL A 20 3.25 -10.18 4.21
CA VAL A 20 2.40 -10.47 5.38
C VAL A 20 2.23 -11.97 5.57
N ARG A 21 2.39 -12.44 6.81
CA ARG A 21 2.06 -13.81 7.25
C ARG A 21 0.82 -13.79 8.15
N PHE A 22 -0.11 -14.73 7.99
CA PHE A 22 -1.30 -14.85 8.86
C PHE A 22 -1.42 -16.22 9.55
N GLU A 23 -2.17 -16.31 10.64
CA GLU A 23 -2.73 -17.58 11.15
C GLU A 23 -4.00 -17.96 10.38
N GLN A 24 -4.45 -19.22 10.44
CA GLN A 24 -5.59 -19.71 9.63
C GLN A 24 -6.82 -20.09 10.46
N GLY A 25 -8.00 -19.87 9.87
CA GLY A 25 -9.28 -20.40 10.34
C GLY A 25 -9.73 -21.64 9.55
N ALA A 26 -10.78 -22.29 10.04
CA ALA A 26 -11.28 -23.62 9.65
C ALA A 26 -11.57 -23.86 8.15
N VAL A 27 -11.84 -25.12 7.81
CA VAL A 27 -12.07 -25.62 6.43
C VAL A 27 -13.42 -25.16 5.89
N ALA A 28 -13.46 -24.57 4.68
CA ALA A 28 -14.70 -24.13 4.01
C ALA A 28 -14.95 -24.86 2.68
N GLU A 29 -16.23 -25.03 2.33
CA GLU A 29 -16.73 -25.60 1.07
C GLU A 29 -16.67 -24.61 -0.11
N PRO A 30 -16.56 -25.09 -1.36
CA PRO A 30 -16.18 -24.26 -2.51
C PRO A 30 -17.34 -23.45 -3.12
N ALA A 31 -17.06 -22.20 -3.51
CA ALA A 31 -17.94 -21.37 -4.33
C ALA A 31 -17.39 -21.25 -5.77
N GLN A 32 -18.27 -21.40 -6.76
CA GLN A 32 -17.95 -21.27 -8.19
C GLN A 32 -17.75 -19.81 -8.59
N ASN A 33 -16.77 -19.56 -9.46
CA ASN A 33 -16.35 -18.22 -9.88
C ASN A 33 -16.57 -18.03 -11.40
N ASN A 34 -17.06 -16.86 -11.80
CA ASN A 34 -17.15 -16.42 -13.19
C ASN A 34 -16.51 -15.02 -13.34
N ASP A 35 -16.11 -14.74 -14.56
CA ASP A 35 -14.92 -14.03 -15.03
C ASP A 35 -15.03 -12.49 -15.10
N SER A 36 -13.86 -11.86 -15.34
CA SER A 36 -13.58 -10.49 -15.85
C SER A 36 -13.21 -9.39 -14.85
N LYS A 37 -11.91 -9.01 -14.83
CA LYS A 37 -11.34 -7.86 -14.08
C LYS A 37 -11.44 -6.56 -14.90
N PRO A 38 -11.90 -5.42 -14.34
CA PRO A 38 -11.75 -4.14 -15.01
C PRO A 38 -10.40 -3.48 -14.70
N LYS A 39 -9.71 -3.01 -15.74
CA LYS A 39 -8.71 -1.94 -15.67
C LYS A 39 -9.47 -0.61 -15.59
N ILE A 40 -9.23 0.22 -14.58
CA ILE A 40 -9.75 1.59 -14.60
C ILE A 40 -8.62 2.56 -14.25
N ILE A 41 -8.14 3.26 -15.28
CA ILE A 41 -7.37 4.50 -15.18
C ILE A 41 -8.38 5.61 -15.50
N TYR A 42 -8.69 6.47 -14.53
CA TYR A 42 -9.53 7.64 -14.77
C TYR A 42 -8.68 8.80 -15.26
N VAL A 43 -8.81 9.17 -16.53
CA VAL A 43 -8.34 10.46 -17.06
C VAL A 43 -9.57 11.32 -17.34
N ARG A 44 -9.82 12.32 -16.50
CA ARG A 44 -10.94 13.25 -16.69
C ARG A 44 -10.51 14.36 -17.65
N SER A 45 -11.05 14.37 -18.86
CA SER A 45 -10.89 15.47 -19.82
C SER A 45 -12.13 16.37 -19.76
N LEU A 46 -11.96 17.62 -19.35
CA LEU A 46 -12.94 18.70 -19.52
C LEU A 46 -12.38 19.63 -20.60
N SER A 47 -13.16 20.03 -21.62
CA SER A 47 -12.71 20.96 -22.66
C SER A 47 -13.71 22.09 -22.89
N ARG A 48 -13.23 23.35 -22.88
CA ARG A 48 -13.59 24.49 -23.75
C ARG A 48 -12.65 25.70 -23.46
N SER A 49 -12.21 26.39 -24.52
CA SER A 49 -11.08 27.34 -24.72
C SER A 49 -10.99 28.58 -23.80
N THR A 50 -9.89 29.34 -23.61
CA THR A 50 -8.73 29.67 -24.50
C THR A 50 -7.46 30.06 -23.68
N ASN A 51 -6.28 29.57 -24.09
CA ASN A 51 -4.89 29.86 -23.66
C ASN A 51 -4.49 29.69 -22.17
N PHE A 52 -5.22 30.23 -21.20
CA PHE A 52 -4.88 30.02 -19.77
C PHE A 52 -5.25 28.61 -19.31
N LEU A 53 -6.39 28.11 -19.79
CA LEU A 53 -6.88 26.75 -19.55
C LEU A 53 -6.04 25.67 -20.26
N GLN A 54 -5.33 26.01 -21.34
CA GLN A 54 -4.51 25.04 -22.06
C GLN A 54 -3.25 24.67 -21.28
N THR A 55 -2.58 25.68 -20.70
CA THR A 55 -1.48 25.48 -19.74
C THR A 55 -1.97 24.71 -18.50
N PHE A 56 -3.17 25.05 -18.01
CA PHE A 56 -3.82 24.36 -16.89
C PHE A 56 -4.14 22.89 -17.20
N GLU A 57 -4.77 22.60 -18.35
CA GLU A 57 -5.08 21.25 -18.85
C GLU A 57 -3.81 20.42 -19.06
N GLU A 58 -2.73 21.02 -19.57
CA GLU A 58 -1.43 20.34 -19.73
C GLU A 58 -0.77 20.03 -18.38
N THR A 59 -0.83 20.95 -17.40
CA THR A 59 -0.38 20.67 -16.03
C THR A 59 -1.26 19.65 -15.30
N GLN A 60 -2.52 19.47 -15.71
CA GLN A 60 -3.48 18.55 -15.12
C GLN A 60 -3.47 17.15 -15.79
N LYS A 61 -3.06 17.05 -17.07
CA LYS A 61 -3.02 15.80 -17.85
C LYS A 61 -2.15 14.68 -17.29
N ASN A 62 -1.33 14.97 -16.30
CA ASN A 62 -0.40 14.02 -15.68
C ASN A 62 -0.59 13.90 -14.16
N ILE A 63 -1.72 14.35 -13.61
CA ILE A 63 -2.02 14.22 -12.17
C ILE A 63 -2.78 12.93 -11.93
N ILE A 64 -2.27 12.15 -10.98
CA ILE A 64 -2.88 10.94 -10.47
C ILE A 64 -3.76 11.35 -9.29
N TYR A 65 -5.00 10.86 -9.27
CA TYR A 65 -5.95 11.07 -8.19
C TYR A 65 -6.15 9.80 -7.36
N ASN A 66 -6.57 9.97 -6.11
CA ASN A 66 -7.15 8.86 -5.35
C ASN A 66 -8.45 8.37 -6.01
N TRP A 67 -8.97 7.24 -5.54
CA TRP A 67 -10.17 6.59 -6.10
C TRP A 67 -11.39 7.52 -6.19
N SER A 68 -11.56 8.44 -5.22
CA SER A 68 -12.70 9.36 -5.22
C SER A 68 -12.56 10.53 -6.21
N GLY A 69 -11.37 10.76 -6.77
CA GLY A 69 -11.09 11.90 -7.63
C GLY A 69 -10.97 13.23 -6.88
N ILE A 70 -11.01 13.23 -5.54
CA ILE A 70 -10.99 14.44 -4.71
C ILE A 70 -9.56 14.87 -4.38
N HIS A 71 -8.64 13.92 -4.25
CA HIS A 71 -7.26 14.22 -3.88
C HIS A 71 -6.29 13.87 -4.98
N GLU A 72 -5.53 14.88 -5.38
CA GLU A 72 -4.30 14.71 -6.15
C GLU A 72 -3.29 13.98 -5.26
N ILE A 73 -2.74 12.88 -5.77
CA ILE A 73 -1.80 12.04 -5.00
C ILE A 73 -0.37 12.18 -5.50
N ALA A 74 -0.16 12.29 -6.81
CA ALA A 74 1.15 12.43 -7.43
C ALA A 74 1.01 12.92 -8.88
N ARG A 75 2.12 13.27 -9.51
CA ARG A 75 2.23 13.33 -10.97
C ARG A 75 2.76 12.02 -11.53
N GLU A 76 2.43 11.69 -12.77
CA GLU A 76 2.93 10.49 -13.46
C GLU A 76 4.46 10.30 -13.36
N PRO A 77 5.32 11.33 -13.56
CA PRO A 77 6.78 11.17 -13.41
C PRO A 77 7.26 10.88 -11.97
N GLN A 78 6.40 11.08 -10.97
CA GLN A 78 6.70 10.78 -9.58
C GLN A 78 6.28 9.35 -9.20
N LEU A 79 5.49 8.67 -10.04
CA LEU A 79 5.05 7.30 -9.81
C LEU A 79 6.13 6.30 -10.23
N VAL A 80 6.62 5.52 -9.27
CA VAL A 80 7.63 4.49 -9.49
C VAL A 80 7.08 3.11 -9.17
N ARG A 81 7.53 2.10 -9.91
CA ARG A 81 7.04 0.72 -9.86
C ARG A 81 8.21 -0.27 -9.71
N PRO A 82 8.77 -0.43 -8.50
CA PRO A 82 9.84 -1.40 -8.30
C PRO A 82 9.37 -2.81 -8.69
N ASN A 83 10.21 -3.54 -9.41
CA ASN A 83 9.93 -4.91 -9.85
C ASN A 83 10.21 -5.95 -8.77
N ASN A 84 11.05 -5.60 -7.79
CA ASN A 84 11.46 -6.50 -6.73
C ASN A 84 11.94 -5.72 -5.49
N VAL A 85 12.20 -6.47 -4.41
CA VAL A 85 12.59 -5.90 -3.12
C VAL A 85 13.93 -5.15 -3.17
N ASN A 86 14.86 -5.53 -4.05
CA ASN A 86 16.15 -4.84 -4.16
C ASN A 86 15.99 -3.46 -4.78
N GLN A 87 15.16 -3.33 -5.82
CA GLN A 87 14.82 -2.03 -6.41
C GLN A 87 14.07 -1.15 -5.41
N LEU A 88 13.14 -1.72 -4.66
CA LEU A 88 12.44 -1.01 -3.60
C LEU A 88 13.40 -0.53 -2.49
N ALA A 89 14.30 -1.39 -2.01
CA ALA A 89 15.32 -1.06 -1.03
C ALA A 89 16.26 0.05 -1.51
N GLN A 90 16.65 0.01 -2.78
CA GLN A 90 17.43 1.08 -3.40
C GLN A 90 16.67 2.40 -3.38
N LEU A 91 15.40 2.41 -3.83
CA LEU A 91 14.55 3.61 -3.84
C LEU A 91 14.41 4.21 -2.44
N VAL A 92 14.13 3.38 -1.43
CA VAL A 92 14.01 3.83 -0.04
C VAL A 92 15.34 4.42 0.46
N ARG A 93 16.46 3.74 0.20
CA ARG A 93 17.78 4.17 0.65
C ARG A 93 18.23 5.51 0.03
N THR A 94 17.95 5.69 -1.26
CA THR A 94 18.41 6.88 -2.00
C THR A 94 17.40 8.02 -2.02
N ALA A 95 16.22 7.86 -1.42
CA ALA A 95 15.22 8.91 -1.37
C ALA A 95 15.77 10.17 -0.67
N THR A 96 15.72 11.28 -1.41
CA THR A 96 16.13 12.63 -0.98
C THR A 96 14.94 13.47 -0.52
N SER A 97 13.72 13.13 -0.98
CA SER A 97 12.47 13.77 -0.58
C SER A 97 11.43 12.75 -0.10
N LYS A 98 10.17 13.19 0.06
CA LYS A 98 9.05 12.38 0.54
C LYS A 98 8.88 11.16 -0.36
N LEU A 99 8.95 10.01 0.27
CA LEU A 99 8.61 8.73 -0.32
C LEU A 99 7.35 8.22 0.35
N THR A 100 6.44 7.64 -0.42
CA THR A 100 5.18 7.11 0.08
C THR A 100 4.73 5.98 -0.81
N VAL A 101 4.01 5.01 -0.26
CA VAL A 101 3.50 3.84 -0.97
C VAL A 101 2.01 3.99 -1.21
N MET A 102 1.55 3.54 -2.37
CA MET A 102 0.13 3.35 -2.67
C MET A 102 -0.21 1.87 -2.79
N GLY A 103 -1.35 1.49 -2.22
CA GLY A 103 -2.11 0.32 -2.63
C GLY A 103 -2.96 0.66 -3.84
N THR A 104 -4.26 0.35 -3.77
CA THR A 104 -5.23 0.63 -4.86
C THR A 104 -5.80 2.06 -4.87
N GLY A 105 -5.23 2.99 -4.10
CA GLY A 105 -5.70 4.39 -4.12
C GLY A 105 -6.98 4.67 -3.33
N LEU A 106 -7.45 3.73 -2.50
CA LEU A 106 -8.77 3.77 -1.85
C LEU A 106 -8.86 4.65 -0.59
N SER A 107 -7.75 5.23 -0.10
CA SER A 107 -7.84 6.12 1.06
C SER A 107 -8.59 7.39 0.67
N PHE A 108 -9.61 7.73 1.45
CA PHE A 108 -10.33 8.99 1.32
C PHE A 108 -9.43 10.18 1.71
N GLU A 109 -8.54 9.99 2.68
CA GLU A 109 -7.63 11.03 3.16
C GLU A 109 -6.33 11.11 2.34
N LYS A 110 -5.59 12.20 2.52
CA LYS A 110 -4.30 12.49 1.83
C LYS A 110 -3.12 11.63 2.32
N LEU A 111 -3.37 10.41 2.80
CA LEU A 111 -2.33 9.52 3.33
C LEU A 111 -1.23 9.25 2.30
N MET A 112 -1.62 9.02 1.05
CA MET A 112 -0.69 8.69 -0.02
C MET A 112 -0.26 9.90 -0.88
N SER A 113 -0.74 11.11 -0.57
CA SER A 113 -0.41 12.29 -1.38
C SER A 113 1.02 12.77 -1.14
N ILE A 114 1.73 13.06 -2.22
CA ILE A 114 3.05 13.69 -2.21
C ILE A 114 2.98 15.11 -2.79
N GLN A 115 4.03 15.90 -2.56
CA GLN A 115 4.15 17.26 -3.10
C GLN A 115 4.26 17.18 -4.63
N LEU A 116 3.35 17.83 -5.37
CA LEU A 116 3.31 17.75 -6.84
C LEU A 116 4.35 18.62 -7.55
N ASP A 117 4.88 19.62 -6.85
CA ASP A 117 5.90 20.57 -7.29
C ASP A 117 7.32 20.10 -6.96
N ASP A 118 7.45 19.01 -6.20
CA ASP A 118 8.73 18.41 -5.84
C ASP A 118 9.06 17.21 -6.75
N PRO A 119 9.95 17.36 -7.76
CA PRO A 119 10.29 16.27 -8.67
C PRO A 119 10.97 15.07 -7.99
N GLU A 120 11.57 15.28 -6.81
CA GLU A 120 12.26 14.25 -6.04
C GLU A 120 11.31 13.46 -5.13
N ALA A 121 10.11 13.98 -4.84
CA ALA A 121 9.08 13.24 -4.11
C ALA A 121 8.54 12.12 -5.01
N LYS A 122 8.41 10.90 -4.45
CA LYS A 122 8.00 9.72 -5.21
C LYS A 122 6.85 8.97 -4.55
N LEU A 123 5.92 8.51 -5.38
CA LEU A 123 4.84 7.61 -5.03
C LEU A 123 5.21 6.21 -5.53
N ILE A 124 5.27 5.23 -4.64
CA ILE A 124 5.62 3.84 -4.98
C ILE A 124 4.34 3.05 -5.18
N SER A 125 4.12 2.56 -6.39
CA SER A 125 3.17 1.47 -6.64
C SER A 125 3.83 0.13 -6.35
N MET A 126 3.16 -0.67 -5.54
CA MET A 126 3.61 -2.01 -5.16
C MET A 126 3.09 -3.11 -6.10
N GLU A 127 2.56 -2.75 -7.27
CA GLU A 127 1.77 -3.64 -8.13
C GLU A 127 2.45 -4.96 -8.54
N HIS A 128 3.79 -5.05 -8.53
CA HIS A 128 4.53 -6.28 -8.82
C HIS A 128 4.64 -7.26 -7.64
N PHE A 129 4.27 -6.85 -6.43
CA PHE A 129 4.37 -7.67 -5.22
C PHE A 129 3.05 -8.41 -4.97
N GLN A 130 2.75 -9.36 -5.85
CA GLN A 130 1.48 -10.09 -5.91
C GLN A 130 1.61 -11.54 -5.44
N GLY A 131 0.47 -12.21 -5.33
CA GLY A 131 0.39 -13.67 -5.26
C GLY A 131 0.75 -14.28 -3.90
N LEU A 132 0.55 -15.60 -3.84
CA LEU A 132 1.01 -16.46 -2.76
C LEU A 132 2.50 -16.72 -2.93
N ILE A 133 3.27 -16.45 -1.88
CA ILE A 133 4.72 -16.70 -1.83
C ILE A 133 4.99 -18.05 -1.17
N GLU A 134 4.27 -18.35 -0.09
CA GLU A 134 4.49 -19.58 0.68
C GLU A 134 3.21 -20.01 1.41
N MET A 135 2.90 -21.30 1.40
CA MET A 135 1.83 -21.91 2.19
C MET A 135 2.44 -22.91 3.18
N ARG A 136 2.14 -22.76 4.47
CA ARG A 136 2.52 -23.66 5.57
C ARG A 136 1.28 -24.21 6.25
N LYS A 137 1.48 -25.11 7.23
CA LYS A 137 0.38 -25.75 7.96
C LYS A 137 -0.59 -24.75 8.58
N GLU A 138 -0.10 -23.74 9.30
CA GLU A 138 -0.95 -22.77 10.00
C GLU A 138 -0.85 -21.35 9.42
N THR A 139 0.02 -21.12 8.43
CA THR A 139 0.29 -19.78 7.93
C THR A 139 0.46 -19.70 6.43
N ALA A 140 0.04 -18.60 5.81
CA ALA A 140 0.33 -18.29 4.41
C ALA A 140 1.06 -16.94 4.31
N VAL A 141 1.95 -16.81 3.34
CA VAL A 141 2.72 -15.59 3.05
C VAL A 141 2.35 -15.08 1.68
N PHE A 142 1.97 -13.80 1.60
CA PHE A 142 1.54 -13.17 0.36
C PHE A 142 2.36 -11.93 0.01
N GLY A 143 2.35 -11.57 -1.27
CA GLY A 143 2.84 -10.28 -1.74
C GLY A 143 2.00 -9.12 -1.19
N ALA A 144 2.63 -7.97 -0.92
CA ALA A 144 2.00 -6.81 -0.28
C ALA A 144 0.78 -6.26 -1.05
N ALA A 145 0.83 -6.33 -2.39
CA ALA A 145 -0.12 -5.70 -3.29
C ALA A 145 -1.20 -6.65 -3.81
N ILE A 146 -1.20 -7.92 -3.37
CA ILE A 146 -2.29 -8.83 -3.68
C ILE A 146 -3.62 -8.24 -3.19
N SER A 147 -4.68 -8.37 -3.98
CA SER A 147 -6.01 -7.95 -3.53
C SER A 147 -6.50 -8.89 -2.43
N VAL A 148 -7.31 -8.36 -1.51
CA VAL A 148 -7.99 -9.17 -0.49
C VAL A 148 -8.85 -10.27 -1.13
N ASN A 149 -9.55 -9.96 -2.23
CA ASN A 149 -10.34 -10.94 -2.98
C ASN A 149 -9.48 -12.11 -3.49
N ASP A 150 -8.31 -11.82 -4.06
CA ASP A 150 -7.42 -12.87 -4.56
C ASP A 150 -6.84 -13.70 -3.39
N VAL A 151 -6.56 -13.09 -2.23
CA VAL A 151 -6.16 -13.84 -1.01
C VAL A 151 -7.23 -14.82 -0.57
N ILE A 152 -8.48 -14.37 -0.47
CA ILE A 152 -9.61 -15.21 -0.07
C ILE A 152 -9.79 -16.36 -1.06
N ALA A 153 -9.77 -16.07 -2.37
CA ALA A 153 -9.91 -17.07 -3.41
C ALA A 153 -8.79 -18.12 -3.39
N ILE A 154 -7.54 -17.70 -3.18
CA ILE A 154 -6.40 -18.61 -3.06
C ILE A 154 -6.51 -19.47 -1.79
N LEU A 155 -6.88 -18.89 -0.65
CA LEU A 155 -7.04 -19.69 0.57
C LEU A 155 -8.18 -20.71 0.42
N ALA A 156 -9.30 -20.31 -0.19
CA ALA A 156 -10.43 -21.19 -0.45
C ALA A 156 -10.05 -22.37 -1.37
N SER A 157 -9.21 -22.16 -2.41
CA SER A 157 -8.71 -23.25 -3.26
C SER A 157 -7.78 -24.23 -2.52
N HIS A 158 -7.23 -23.81 -1.38
CA HIS A 158 -6.49 -24.66 -0.45
C HIS A 158 -7.33 -25.14 0.74
N HIS A 159 -8.66 -25.01 0.67
CA HIS A 159 -9.61 -25.38 1.72
C HIS A 159 -9.35 -24.66 3.06
N ARG A 160 -8.93 -23.40 3.00
CA ARG A 160 -8.57 -22.56 4.16
C ARG A 160 -9.35 -21.25 4.11
N MET A 161 -9.51 -20.61 5.27
CA MET A 161 -10.10 -19.27 5.37
C MET A 161 -9.22 -18.35 6.20
N LEU A 162 -9.40 -17.04 6.00
CA LEU A 162 -8.85 -16.04 6.92
C LEU A 162 -9.60 -16.11 8.26
N PRO A 163 -8.90 -16.04 9.41
CA PRO A 163 -9.52 -15.99 10.72
C PRO A 163 -9.99 -14.57 11.11
N CYS A 164 -10.44 -13.79 10.12
CA CYS A 164 -11.04 -12.47 10.30
C CYS A 164 -12.17 -12.29 9.28
N SER A 165 -13.17 -11.48 9.62
CA SER A 165 -14.19 -11.11 8.64
C SER A 165 -13.58 -10.16 7.59
N PRO A 166 -13.78 -10.43 6.29
CA PRO A 166 -13.34 -9.51 5.26
C PRO A 166 -14.15 -8.21 5.27
N GLY A 167 -13.50 -7.11 4.90
CA GLY A 167 -14.17 -5.83 4.64
C GLY A 167 -14.96 -5.85 3.33
N VAL A 168 -15.79 -4.83 3.11
CA VAL A 168 -16.67 -4.74 1.93
C VAL A 168 -15.90 -4.56 0.62
N ILE A 169 -14.75 -3.87 0.65
CA ILE A 169 -14.00 -3.52 -0.56
C ILE A 169 -12.83 -4.49 -0.77
N GLY A 170 -13.12 -5.60 -1.44
CA GLY A 170 -12.15 -6.68 -1.66
C GLY A 170 -11.02 -6.37 -2.67
N ILE A 171 -11.12 -5.28 -3.43
CA ILE A 171 -10.03 -4.81 -4.31
C ILE A 171 -8.92 -4.08 -3.53
N GLN A 172 -9.07 -3.85 -2.23
CA GLN A 172 -8.00 -3.30 -1.40
C GLN A 172 -6.79 -4.25 -1.42
N THR A 173 -5.59 -3.69 -1.56
CA THR A 173 -4.35 -4.47 -1.38
C THR A 173 -4.27 -4.98 0.05
N LEU A 174 -3.72 -6.17 0.25
CA LEU A 174 -3.54 -6.78 1.56
C LEU A 174 -2.76 -5.90 2.54
N ALA A 175 -1.62 -5.35 2.11
CA ALA A 175 -0.84 -4.43 2.93
C ALA A 175 -1.62 -3.14 3.27
N GLY A 176 -2.42 -2.65 2.32
CA GLY A 176 -3.36 -1.54 2.56
C GLY A 176 -4.39 -1.87 3.64
N ALA A 177 -5.02 -3.05 3.57
CA ALA A 177 -6.03 -3.49 4.54
C ALA A 177 -5.46 -3.58 5.96
N ILE A 178 -4.24 -4.11 6.10
CA ILE A 178 -3.54 -4.18 7.39
C ILE A 178 -3.13 -2.79 7.88
N SER A 179 -2.60 -1.96 6.98
CA SER A 179 -2.08 -0.64 7.35
C SER A 179 -3.17 0.34 7.77
N THR A 180 -4.41 0.13 7.32
CA THR A 180 -5.57 0.93 7.71
C THR A 180 -6.46 0.27 8.76
N GLY A 181 -6.08 -0.90 9.27
CA GLY A 181 -6.89 -1.64 10.25
C GLY A 181 -8.27 -2.03 9.71
N THR A 182 -8.36 -2.37 8.42
CA THR A 182 -9.63 -2.80 7.80
C THR A 182 -10.18 -3.99 8.58
N HIS A 183 -11.49 -3.98 8.84
CA HIS A 183 -12.21 -5.09 9.44
C HIS A 183 -13.55 -5.30 8.72
N GLY A 184 -14.12 -6.49 8.87
CA GLY A 184 -15.45 -6.81 8.38
C GLY A 184 -16.57 -6.42 9.34
N GLN A 185 -17.76 -6.93 9.04
CA GLN A 185 -18.93 -6.83 9.90
C GLN A 185 -18.97 -8.06 10.81
N GLY A 186 -19.17 -7.86 12.12
CA GLY A 186 -19.30 -8.97 13.06
C GLY A 186 -18.83 -8.59 14.46
N ILE A 187 -19.70 -8.80 15.44
CA ILE A 187 -19.33 -8.66 16.85
C ILE A 187 -18.34 -9.81 17.16
N HIS A 188 -17.21 -9.47 17.78
CA HIS A 188 -16.09 -10.40 18.06
C HIS A 188 -15.27 -10.89 16.85
N GLN A 189 -15.33 -10.18 15.72
CA GLN A 189 -14.44 -10.44 14.59
C GLN A 189 -13.21 -9.52 14.66
N SER A 190 -12.04 -10.09 14.36
CA SER A 190 -10.77 -9.38 14.32
C SER A 190 -10.60 -8.57 13.02
N SER A 191 -9.67 -7.63 13.04
CA SER A 191 -9.22 -6.89 11.86
C SER A 191 -8.17 -7.68 11.07
N TYR A 192 -7.86 -7.23 9.85
CA TYR A 192 -6.73 -7.77 9.09
C TYR A 192 -5.39 -7.62 9.83
N SER A 193 -5.23 -6.57 10.66
CA SER A 193 -4.00 -6.35 11.43
C SER A 193 -3.80 -7.38 12.54
N ASP A 194 -4.86 -7.87 13.17
CA ASP A 194 -4.77 -8.76 14.34
C ASP A 194 -4.28 -10.15 13.98
N ILE A 195 -4.55 -10.57 12.74
CA ILE A 195 -4.21 -11.92 12.28
C ILE A 195 -2.76 -12.01 11.75
N VAL A 196 -2.04 -10.89 11.68
CA VAL A 196 -0.66 -10.81 11.17
C VAL A 196 0.32 -11.45 12.16
N ARG A 197 1.13 -12.40 11.67
CA ARG A 197 2.17 -13.10 12.41
C ARG A 197 3.58 -12.61 12.13
N SER A 198 3.81 -12.11 10.92
CA SER A 198 5.10 -11.51 10.56
C SER A 198 4.98 -10.59 9.35
N LEU A 199 5.89 -9.63 9.25
CA LEU A 199 6.08 -8.78 8.07
C LEU A 199 7.53 -8.87 7.57
N ARG A 200 7.76 -8.83 6.27
CA ARG A 200 9.07 -8.38 5.74
C ARG A 200 8.99 -6.90 5.46
N VAL A 201 9.87 -6.10 6.03
CA VAL A 201 9.90 -4.63 5.99
C VAL A 201 11.18 -4.10 5.37
N VAL A 202 11.08 -3.09 4.51
CA VAL A 202 12.22 -2.29 4.06
C VAL A 202 12.37 -1.09 4.99
N LEU A 203 13.50 -1.01 5.70
CA LEU A 203 13.80 0.11 6.59
C LEU A 203 14.34 1.32 5.80
N PRO A 204 14.35 2.54 6.39
CA PRO A 204 14.94 3.73 5.76
C PRO A 204 16.41 3.58 5.33
N SER A 205 17.15 2.65 5.92
CA SER A 205 18.52 2.31 5.52
C SER A 205 18.60 1.50 4.21
N GLY A 206 17.47 1.05 3.69
CA GLY A 206 17.36 0.05 2.63
C GLY A 206 17.55 -1.39 3.12
N LYS A 207 17.76 -1.62 4.41
CA LYS A 207 17.84 -2.99 4.96
C LYS A 207 16.45 -3.63 4.92
N VAL A 208 16.39 -4.85 4.41
CA VAL A 208 15.19 -5.69 4.50
C VAL A 208 15.26 -6.48 5.79
N VAL A 209 14.24 -6.38 6.62
CA VAL A 209 14.13 -7.11 7.90
C VAL A 209 12.85 -7.95 7.90
N ALA A 210 12.92 -9.13 8.51
CA ALA A 210 11.73 -9.86 8.91
C ALA A 210 11.39 -9.44 10.35
N ILE A 211 10.14 -9.08 10.58
CA ILE A 211 9.61 -8.71 11.89
C ILE A 211 8.47 -9.67 12.23
N ASP A 212 8.43 -10.10 13.47
CA ASP A 212 7.40 -10.98 14.04
C ASP A 212 7.13 -10.58 15.50
N GLU A 213 6.30 -11.35 16.19
CA GLU A 213 5.94 -11.10 17.59
C GLU A 213 7.12 -11.19 18.58
N HIS A 214 8.24 -11.79 18.17
CA HIS A 214 9.44 -11.95 18.99
C HIS A 214 10.53 -10.90 18.67
N THR A 215 10.31 -10.08 17.65
CA THR A 215 11.26 -9.05 17.23
C THR A 215 11.21 -7.85 18.17
N VAL A 216 12.28 -7.61 18.94
CA VAL A 216 12.33 -6.58 19.99
C VAL A 216 12.52 -5.17 19.41
N ASP A 217 13.48 -4.98 18.50
CA ASP A 217 13.84 -3.65 17.97
C ASP A 217 12.76 -3.05 17.06
N TYR A 218 11.89 -3.91 16.52
CA TYR A 218 10.84 -3.55 15.57
C TYR A 218 9.53 -4.28 15.96
N PRO A 219 8.84 -3.84 17.01
CA PRO A 219 7.64 -4.52 17.48
C PRO A 219 6.59 -4.60 16.39
N LEU A 220 6.12 -5.81 16.06
CA LEU A 220 5.17 -6.03 14.97
C LEU A 220 3.93 -5.15 15.08
N GLN A 221 3.42 -4.94 16.30
CA GLN A 221 2.23 -4.14 16.57
C GLN A 221 2.40 -2.66 16.19
N ALA A 222 3.64 -2.16 16.16
CA ALA A 222 3.90 -0.80 15.70
C ALA A 222 3.67 -0.68 14.19
N PHE A 223 3.99 -1.72 13.41
CA PHE A 223 3.94 -1.70 11.94
C PHE A 223 2.54 -2.01 11.38
N VAL A 224 1.77 -2.87 12.05
CA VAL A 224 0.36 -3.06 11.70
C VAL A 224 -0.40 -1.78 12.04
N THR A 225 -1.39 -1.39 11.22
CA THR A 225 -2.14 -0.11 11.37
C THR A 225 -1.31 1.18 11.32
N ALA A 226 -0.04 1.13 10.89
CA ALA A 226 0.84 2.29 10.83
C ALA A 226 0.58 3.25 9.66
N MET A 227 -0.40 2.94 8.79
CA MET A 227 -0.66 3.68 7.54
C MET A 227 0.58 3.85 6.63
N GLY A 228 1.57 2.96 6.75
CA GLY A 228 2.83 3.03 6.01
C GLY A 228 3.79 4.13 6.47
N THR A 229 3.60 4.69 7.67
CA THR A 229 4.35 5.88 8.15
C THR A 229 5.59 5.58 9.00
N LEU A 230 5.91 4.31 9.23
CA LEU A 230 7.11 3.87 9.94
C LEU A 230 8.25 3.53 8.98
#